data_AF-A0A326TSA6-F1
#
_entry.id   AF-A0A326TSA6-F1
#
_cell.length_a   1.000
_cell.length_b   1.000
_cell.length_c   1.000
_cell.angle_alpha   90.00
_cell.angle_beta   90.00
_cell.angle_gamma   90.00
#
_symmetry.space_group_name_H-M   'P 1'
#
loop_
_entity.id
_entity.type
_entity.pdbx_description
1 polymer ?
#
loop_
_entity_poly.entity_id
_entity_poly.type
_entity_poly.pdbx_seq_one_letter_code
_entity_poly.pdbx_strand_id
1 'polypeptide(L)'
;MSREQYIQDINKVFRGWEARDYSKRFRLHAKNVLVAADAHLPYVHKDLLAMFREAVTILQPEAVIWLGDLMDMHKFSRWGVTDYTLTWEQEKEIITGILLQINEDLEPHGGIQVVSSGNHDRRWIRKLDNHEDMEGLLCSLSPEIGELVGENIIIPVDSPTIETIPDDHGGFEWLLTHPAQFKAPFKTPEEIATLNNMNVVSAHAHHFGAIRSKNNRHWIVEAGGLFDHRLFEYVQWNPTGHREMIPGFWWLRSGMPPRGFTIYDEELLELYRACEQEGEPQHRGRDEDKAAQDR
;
A
#
# COMPACT_ATOMS: atom_id res chain seq x y z
N MET A 1 14.98 1.84 48.18
CA MET A 1 14.51 1.01 47.06
C MET A 1 15.46 1.17 45.90
N SER A 2 15.76 0.09 45.15
CA SER A 2 16.55 0.20 43.92
C SER A 2 15.69 0.75 42.78
N ARG A 3 16.34 1.22 41.71
CA ARG A 3 15.65 1.64 40.48
C ARG A 3 14.84 0.50 39.86
N GLU A 4 15.35 -0.74 39.87
CA GLU A 4 14.57 -1.89 39.38
C GLU A 4 13.29 -2.08 40.19
N GLN A 5 13.34 -1.93 41.51
CA GLN A 5 12.15 -2.07 42.36
C GLN A 5 11.08 -1.01 42.00
N TYR A 6 11.49 0.23 41.77
CA TYR A 6 10.57 1.28 41.31
C TYR A 6 9.96 0.97 39.94
N ILE A 7 10.75 0.47 38.98
CA ILE A 7 10.23 0.10 37.64
C ILE A 7 9.23 -1.05 37.76
N GLN A 8 9.52 -2.08 38.57
CA GLN A 8 8.59 -3.18 38.80
C GLN A 8 7.29 -2.71 39.45
N ASP A 9 7.36 -1.82 40.44
CA ASP A 9 6.17 -1.28 41.08
C ASP A 9 5.36 -0.39 40.13
N ILE A 10 6.00 0.40 39.27
CA ILE A 10 5.35 1.16 38.20
C ILE A 10 4.66 0.21 37.20
N ASN A 11 5.33 -0.86 36.75
CA ASN A 11 4.75 -1.82 35.80
C ASN A 11 3.50 -2.51 36.38
N LYS A 12 3.44 -2.74 37.70
CA LYS A 12 2.21 -3.22 38.37
C LYS A 12 1.07 -2.22 38.29
N VAL A 13 1.35 -0.91 38.38
CA VAL A 13 0.35 0.16 38.23
C VAL A 13 -0.21 0.16 36.80
N PHE A 14 0.65 -0.01 35.80
CA PHE A 14 0.25 -0.07 34.39
C PHE A 14 -0.44 -1.39 34.00
N ARG A 15 -0.39 -2.44 34.82
CA ARG A 15 -1.11 -3.72 34.61
C ARG A 15 -0.86 -4.35 33.23
N GLY A 16 0.37 -4.24 32.73
CA GLY A 16 0.73 -4.75 31.40
C GLY A 16 0.25 -3.88 30.23
N TRP A 17 -0.37 -2.72 30.49
CA TRP A 17 -0.55 -1.71 29.45
C TRP A 17 0.82 -1.14 29.06
N GLU A 18 1.08 -1.13 27.77
CA GLU A 18 2.24 -0.47 27.19
C GLU A 18 1.76 0.62 26.23
N ALA A 19 2.37 1.80 26.34
CA ALA A 19 2.13 2.85 25.37
C ALA A 19 2.62 2.38 24.00
N ARG A 20 1.84 2.65 22.96
CA ARG A 20 2.26 2.38 21.58
C ARG A 20 3.49 3.22 21.25
N ASP A 21 4.55 2.56 20.80
CA ASP A 21 5.76 3.22 20.34
C ASP A 21 5.60 3.64 18.87
N TYR A 22 5.16 4.89 18.65
CA TYR A 22 5.00 5.46 17.32
C TYR A 22 6.32 5.75 16.58
N SER A 23 7.48 5.52 17.21
CA SER A 23 8.76 5.58 16.51
C SER A 23 9.01 4.31 15.67
N LYS A 24 8.32 3.21 15.98
CA LYS A 24 8.40 1.97 15.22
C LYS A 24 7.46 2.03 14.03
N ARG A 25 8.01 1.73 12.85
CA ARG A 25 7.25 1.60 11.61
C ARG A 25 6.88 0.15 11.37
N PHE A 26 5.80 -0.06 10.63
CA PHE A 26 5.48 -1.38 10.10
C PHE A 26 6.53 -1.75 9.04
N ARG A 27 6.99 -3.00 9.10
CA ARG A 27 8.05 -3.53 8.24
C ARG A 27 7.53 -4.75 7.51
N LEU A 28 7.49 -4.65 6.19
CA LEU A 28 7.09 -5.73 5.30
C LEU A 28 8.33 -6.35 4.67
N HIS A 29 8.56 -7.63 4.94
CA HIS A 29 9.71 -8.37 4.39
C HIS A 29 9.41 -8.96 3.01
N ALA A 30 8.82 -8.14 2.12
CA ALA A 30 8.51 -8.53 0.74
C ALA A 30 9.51 -7.91 -0.24
N LYS A 31 9.96 -8.68 -1.24
CA LYS A 31 10.93 -8.25 -2.27
C LYS A 31 10.27 -7.92 -3.61
N ASN A 32 9.00 -8.29 -3.78
CA ASN A 32 8.21 -8.09 -4.98
C ASN A 32 6.83 -7.58 -4.56
N VAL A 33 6.54 -6.29 -4.77
CA VAL A 33 5.28 -5.68 -4.30
C VAL A 33 4.60 -4.86 -5.37
N LEU A 34 3.28 -4.91 -5.37
CA LEU A 34 2.42 -3.94 -6.06
C LEU A 34 1.92 -2.91 -5.05
N VAL A 35 1.94 -1.64 -5.42
CA VAL A 35 1.52 -0.52 -4.57
C VAL A 35 0.43 0.26 -5.28
N ALA A 36 -0.77 0.23 -4.69
CA ALA A 36 -1.90 1.09 -5.05
C ALA A 36 -2.14 2.07 -3.90
N ALA A 37 -2.58 3.28 -4.20
CA ALA A 37 -2.90 4.30 -3.21
C ALA A 37 -4.17 5.03 -3.61
N ASP A 38 -4.75 5.80 -2.68
CA ASP A 38 -5.81 6.77 -2.96
C ASP A 38 -6.90 6.16 -3.86
N ALA A 39 -7.33 4.93 -3.58
CA ALA A 39 -8.32 4.24 -4.40
C ALA A 39 -9.70 4.91 -4.29
N HIS A 40 -9.97 5.54 -3.15
CA HIS A 40 -11.21 6.26 -2.84
C HIS A 40 -12.45 5.49 -3.27
N LEU A 41 -12.53 4.22 -2.86
CA LEU A 41 -13.65 3.37 -3.25
C LEU A 41 -14.97 4.03 -2.81
N PRO A 42 -15.97 4.12 -3.72
CA PRO A 42 -16.10 3.39 -4.98
C PRO A 42 -15.70 4.18 -6.24
N TYR A 43 -15.04 5.32 -6.11
CA TYR A 43 -14.72 6.23 -7.22
C TYR A 43 -13.53 5.78 -8.08
N VAL A 44 -13.38 4.47 -8.26
CA VAL A 44 -12.24 3.83 -8.94
C VAL A 44 -12.35 3.92 -10.47
N HIS A 45 -11.22 4.07 -11.15
CA HIS A 45 -11.11 3.90 -12.59
C HIS A 45 -11.13 2.40 -12.93
N LYS A 46 -12.25 1.92 -13.48
CA LYS A 46 -12.49 0.48 -13.69
C LYS A 46 -11.45 -0.20 -14.56
N ASP A 47 -11.03 0.43 -15.66
CA ASP A 47 -10.01 -0.17 -16.54
C ASP A 47 -8.63 -0.24 -15.86
N LEU A 48 -8.33 0.71 -14.97
CA LEU A 48 -7.08 0.70 -14.22
C LEU A 48 -7.11 -0.36 -13.13
N LEU A 49 -8.27 -0.55 -12.48
CA LEU A 49 -8.46 -1.65 -11.54
C LEU A 49 -8.34 -3.02 -12.23
N ALA A 50 -8.89 -3.16 -13.44
CA ALA A 50 -8.73 -4.38 -14.23
C ALA A 50 -7.24 -4.62 -14.57
N MET A 51 -6.53 -3.59 -15.04
CA MET A 51 -5.08 -3.64 -15.27
C MET A 51 -4.29 -3.98 -14.00
N PHE A 52 -4.70 -3.43 -12.85
CA PHE A 52 -4.07 -3.73 -11.56
C PHE A 52 -4.23 -5.21 -11.20
N ARG A 53 -5.43 -5.78 -11.37
CA ARG A 53 -5.68 -7.21 -11.18
C ARG A 53 -4.86 -8.08 -12.12
N GLU A 54 -4.82 -7.73 -13.40
CA GLU A 54 -3.95 -8.41 -14.38
C GLU A 54 -2.48 -8.39 -13.94
N ALA A 55 -2.00 -7.24 -13.44
CA ALA A 55 -0.65 -7.11 -12.92
C ALA A 55 -0.41 -8.01 -11.69
N VAL A 56 -1.40 -8.21 -10.82
CA VAL A 56 -1.30 -9.18 -9.70
C VAL A 56 -1.04 -10.58 -10.26
N THR A 57 -1.86 -11.04 -11.21
CA THR A 57 -1.72 -12.39 -11.79
C THR A 57 -0.40 -12.58 -12.55
N ILE A 58 0.04 -11.57 -13.30
CA ILE A 58 1.23 -11.65 -14.16
C ILE A 58 2.52 -11.52 -13.36
N LEU A 59 2.59 -10.52 -12.47
CA LEU A 59 3.82 -10.17 -11.75
C LEU A 59 3.99 -10.98 -10.46
N GLN A 60 2.94 -11.68 -10.03
CA GLN A 60 2.90 -12.55 -8.85
C GLN A 60 3.56 -11.89 -7.62
N PRO A 61 3.07 -10.71 -7.20
CA PRO A 61 3.68 -9.99 -6.09
C PRO A 61 3.56 -10.81 -4.79
N GLU A 62 4.59 -10.72 -3.95
CA GLU A 62 4.55 -11.26 -2.58
C GLU A 62 3.54 -10.47 -1.74
N ALA A 63 3.31 -9.19 -2.06
CA ALA A 63 2.27 -8.39 -1.42
C ALA A 63 1.67 -7.32 -2.35
N VAL A 64 0.36 -7.11 -2.19
CA VAL A 64 -0.35 -5.90 -2.65
C VAL A 64 -0.48 -4.93 -1.48
N ILE A 65 -0.01 -3.71 -1.66
CA ILE A 65 -0.04 -2.66 -0.63
C ILE A 65 -1.06 -1.60 -1.04
N TRP A 66 -2.08 -1.42 -0.21
CA TRP A 66 -3.03 -0.31 -0.26
C TRP A 66 -2.50 0.83 0.63
N LEU A 67 -1.79 1.76 0.00
CA LEU A 67 -1.07 2.85 0.65
C LEU A 67 -2.00 4.03 0.98
N GLY A 68 -2.97 3.80 1.86
CA GLY A 68 -3.86 4.84 2.38
C GLY A 68 -4.97 5.23 1.41
N ASP A 69 -6.06 5.76 1.99
CA ASP A 69 -7.26 6.23 1.30
C ASP A 69 -7.83 5.16 0.36
N LEU A 70 -7.85 3.91 0.84
CA LEU A 70 -8.55 2.81 0.17
C LEU A 70 -10.05 3.11 0.12
N MET A 71 -10.59 3.57 1.25
CA MET A 71 -12.01 3.88 1.43
C MET A 71 -12.20 5.38 1.35
N ASP A 72 -13.27 5.86 0.72
CA ASP A 72 -13.49 7.31 0.65
C ASP A 72 -14.14 7.88 1.93
N MET A 73 -15.08 7.14 2.52
CA MET A 73 -15.74 7.49 3.77
C MET A 73 -16.36 8.90 3.76
N HIS A 74 -16.91 9.34 2.62
CA HIS A 74 -17.52 10.66 2.47
C HIS A 74 -18.59 10.94 3.54
N LYS A 75 -19.38 9.94 3.95
CA LYS A 75 -20.40 10.07 5.01
C LYS A 75 -19.85 10.48 6.38
N PHE A 76 -18.57 10.19 6.61
CA PHE A 76 -17.88 10.50 7.87
C PHE A 76 -17.01 11.76 7.75
N SER A 77 -17.06 12.46 6.61
CA SER A 77 -16.32 13.70 6.41
C SER A 77 -16.86 14.82 7.31
N ARG A 78 -15.96 15.48 8.04
CA ARG A 78 -16.27 16.70 8.82
C ARG A 78 -16.56 17.92 7.94
N TRP A 79 -16.20 17.86 6.66
CA TRP A 79 -16.31 18.97 5.70
C TRP A 79 -17.65 18.98 4.97
N GLY A 80 -18.57 18.07 5.33
CA GLY A 80 -19.84 17.88 4.67
C GLY A 80 -19.86 16.60 3.84
N VAL A 81 -21.07 16.14 3.57
CA VAL A 81 -21.36 15.01 2.66
C VAL A 81 -21.45 15.60 1.25
N THR A 82 -20.58 15.15 0.36
CA THR A 82 -20.56 15.59 -1.05
C THR A 82 -21.37 14.64 -1.94
N ASP A 83 -21.28 13.34 -1.67
CA ASP A 83 -22.10 12.34 -2.36
C ASP A 83 -23.29 11.91 -1.49
N TYR A 84 -24.51 12.23 -1.92
CA TYR A 84 -25.74 11.80 -1.24
C TYR A 84 -26.32 10.50 -1.79
N THR A 85 -25.77 9.99 -2.89
CA THR A 85 -26.30 8.83 -3.63
C THR A 85 -25.78 7.50 -3.11
N LEU A 86 -24.60 7.49 -2.49
CA LEU A 86 -23.98 6.30 -1.94
C LEU A 86 -24.26 6.16 -0.43
N THR A 87 -24.63 4.97 0.06
CA THR A 87 -24.69 4.67 1.50
C THR A 87 -23.38 4.04 1.99
N TRP A 88 -23.14 4.06 3.31
CA TRP A 88 -21.98 3.37 3.89
C TRP A 88 -22.03 1.86 3.62
N GLU A 89 -23.21 1.24 3.73
CA GLU A 89 -23.41 -0.17 3.37
C GLU A 89 -23.01 -0.48 1.92
N GLN A 90 -23.41 0.35 0.95
CA GLN A 90 -23.01 0.16 -0.46
C GLN A 90 -21.49 0.33 -0.65
N GLU A 91 -20.89 1.31 0.04
CA GLU A 91 -19.44 1.49 0.01
C GLU A 91 -18.72 0.25 0.54
N LYS A 92 -19.16 -0.29 1.69
CA LYS A 92 -18.62 -1.55 2.26
C LYS A 92 -18.74 -2.73 1.32
N GLU A 93 -19.88 -2.90 0.65
CA GLU A 93 -20.10 -3.98 -0.31
C GLU A 93 -19.08 -3.92 -1.45
N ILE A 94 -18.83 -2.71 -1.99
CA ILE A 94 -17.86 -2.49 -3.07
C ILE A 94 -16.43 -2.74 -2.58
N ILE A 95 -16.05 -2.20 -1.41
CA ILE A 95 -14.72 -2.42 -0.83
C ILE A 95 -14.48 -3.91 -0.60
N THR A 96 -15.46 -4.61 -0.02
CA THR A 96 -15.40 -6.06 0.23
C THR A 96 -15.20 -6.82 -1.07
N GLY A 97 -16.01 -6.55 -2.09
CA GLY A 97 -15.89 -7.22 -3.38
C GLY A 97 -14.51 -7.03 -4.03
N ILE A 98 -13.92 -5.84 -3.93
CA ILE A 98 -12.59 -5.55 -4.49
C ILE A 98 -11.49 -6.27 -3.70
N LEU A 99 -11.52 -6.22 -2.37
CA LEU A 99 -10.53 -6.90 -1.53
C LEU A 99 -10.57 -8.42 -1.74
N LEU A 100 -11.76 -9.02 -1.87
CA LEU A 100 -11.91 -10.45 -2.14
C LEU A 100 -11.40 -10.82 -3.54
N GLN A 101 -11.72 -10.03 -4.57
CA GLN A 101 -11.20 -10.27 -5.93
C GLN A 101 -9.67 -10.20 -6.00
N ILE A 102 -9.05 -9.27 -5.29
CA ILE A 102 -7.59 -9.19 -5.23
C ILE A 102 -7.01 -10.36 -4.45
N ASN A 103 -7.71 -10.83 -3.41
CA ASN A 103 -7.32 -12.04 -2.70
C ASN A 103 -7.37 -13.29 -3.59
N GLU A 104 -8.43 -13.45 -4.39
CA GLU A 104 -8.55 -14.53 -5.38
C GLU A 104 -7.39 -14.53 -6.38
N ASP A 105 -6.91 -13.35 -6.80
CA ASP A 105 -5.78 -13.23 -7.72
C ASP A 105 -4.42 -13.55 -7.05
N LEU A 106 -4.28 -13.31 -5.73
CA LEU A 106 -3.06 -13.54 -4.94
C LEU A 106 -2.93 -14.99 -4.42
N GLU A 107 -4.05 -15.64 -4.12
CA GLU A 107 -4.11 -16.97 -3.51
C GLU A 107 -3.24 -18.00 -4.25
N PRO A 108 -3.26 -18.11 -5.60
CA PRO A 108 -2.52 -19.15 -6.32
C PRO A 108 -1.01 -19.13 -6.12
N HIS A 109 -0.44 -17.98 -5.72
CA HIS A 109 0.99 -17.81 -5.46
C HIS A 109 1.30 -17.39 -4.02
N GLY A 110 0.33 -17.50 -3.11
CA GLY A 110 0.51 -17.23 -1.67
C GLY A 110 0.87 -15.78 -1.32
N GLY A 111 0.41 -14.81 -2.13
CA GLY A 111 0.60 -13.40 -1.83
C GLY A 111 -0.35 -12.89 -0.74
N ILE A 112 -0.05 -11.74 -0.15
CA ILE A 112 -0.87 -11.10 0.89
C ILE A 112 -1.29 -9.68 0.51
N GLN A 113 -2.27 -9.13 1.23
CA GLN A 113 -2.63 -7.72 1.15
C GLN A 113 -2.19 -6.98 2.40
N VAL A 114 -1.70 -5.75 2.26
CA VAL A 114 -1.37 -4.85 3.37
C VAL A 114 -2.16 -3.56 3.18
N VAL A 115 -3.01 -3.21 4.15
CA VAL A 115 -3.85 -2.01 4.08
C VAL A 115 -3.38 -1.00 5.11
N SER A 116 -2.72 0.07 4.65
CA SER A 116 -2.28 1.16 5.50
C SER A 116 -3.32 2.27 5.60
N SER A 117 -3.35 2.97 6.73
CA SER A 117 -4.29 4.08 6.92
C SER A 117 -3.89 5.33 6.13
N GLY A 118 -4.85 5.96 5.46
CA GLY A 118 -4.81 7.34 5.00
C GLY A 118 -5.71 8.26 5.83
N ASN A 119 -5.91 9.50 5.39
CA ASN A 119 -6.78 10.45 6.11
C ASN A 119 -8.28 10.17 5.92
N HIS A 120 -8.69 9.54 4.83
CA HIS A 120 -10.07 9.10 4.59
C HIS A 120 -10.41 7.90 5.46
N ASP A 121 -9.56 6.87 5.52
CA ASP A 121 -9.79 5.69 6.37
C ASP A 121 -9.91 6.09 7.86
N ARG A 122 -9.11 7.08 8.29
CA ARG A 122 -9.16 7.63 9.66
C ARG A 122 -10.42 8.43 9.97
N ARG A 123 -11.33 8.68 9.03
CA ARG A 123 -12.61 9.37 9.30
C ARG A 123 -13.51 8.52 10.17
N TRP A 124 -13.60 7.21 9.89
CA TRP A 124 -14.33 6.24 10.71
C TRP A 124 -13.77 6.16 12.13
N ILE A 125 -12.45 5.96 12.24
CA ILE A 125 -11.75 5.87 13.53
C ILE A 125 -12.03 7.12 14.39
N ARG A 126 -11.94 8.31 13.79
CA ARG A 126 -12.24 9.57 14.48
C ARG A 126 -13.72 9.73 14.83
N LYS A 127 -14.62 9.21 14.00
CA LYS A 127 -16.07 9.26 14.26
C LYS A 127 -16.47 8.42 15.47
N LEU A 128 -15.72 7.37 15.75
CA LEU A 128 -15.87 6.50 16.93
C LEU A 128 -14.93 6.89 18.06
N ASP A 129 -14.56 8.17 18.15
CA ASP A 129 -13.73 8.76 19.21
C ASP A 129 -12.38 8.04 19.42
N ASN A 130 -11.85 7.37 18.38
CA ASN A 130 -10.63 6.56 18.39
C ASN A 130 -10.71 5.32 19.30
N HIS A 131 -11.90 4.76 19.48
CA HIS A 131 -12.09 3.45 20.10
C HIS A 131 -11.85 2.27 19.14
N GLU A 132 -11.66 2.56 17.85
CA GLU A 132 -11.36 1.60 16.79
C GLU A 132 -10.00 1.89 16.15
N ASP A 133 -9.48 0.91 15.43
CA ASP A 133 -8.26 0.99 14.63
C ASP A 133 -8.49 0.44 13.21
N MET A 134 -7.43 0.28 12.41
CA MET A 134 -7.56 -0.27 11.05
C MET A 134 -8.03 -1.73 11.06
N GLU A 135 -7.70 -2.52 12.08
CA GLU A 135 -8.15 -3.90 12.21
C GLU A 135 -9.67 -3.94 12.44
N GLY A 136 -10.15 -3.18 13.42
CA GLY A 136 -11.58 -3.04 13.69
C GLY A 136 -12.37 -2.51 12.49
N LEU A 137 -11.81 -1.54 11.76
CA LEU A 137 -12.39 -1.05 10.51
C LEU A 137 -12.53 -2.15 9.45
N LEU A 138 -11.47 -2.90 9.14
CA LEU A 138 -11.52 -3.95 8.12
C LEU A 138 -12.47 -5.09 8.54
N CYS A 139 -12.41 -5.52 9.79
CA CYS A 139 -13.31 -6.55 10.33
C CYS A 139 -14.78 -6.11 10.32
N SER A 140 -15.06 -4.81 10.28
CA SER A 140 -16.43 -4.27 10.17
C SER A 140 -17.01 -4.30 8.75
N LEU A 141 -16.18 -4.57 7.73
CA LEU A 141 -16.62 -4.60 6.33
C LEU A 141 -17.54 -5.80 6.08
N SER A 142 -17.08 -7.00 6.45
CA SER A 142 -17.82 -8.26 6.34
C SER A 142 -17.15 -9.36 7.17
N PRO A 143 -17.89 -10.44 7.54
CA PRO A 143 -17.30 -11.60 8.21
C PRO A 143 -16.12 -12.23 7.45
N GLU A 144 -16.23 -12.32 6.11
CA GLU A 144 -15.21 -12.91 5.24
C GLU A 144 -13.90 -12.10 5.29
N ILE A 145 -13.97 -10.76 5.30
CA ILE A 145 -12.77 -9.93 5.47
C ILE A 145 -12.19 -10.11 6.88
N GLY A 146 -13.03 -10.23 7.91
CA GLY A 146 -12.57 -10.49 9.27
C GLY A 146 -11.81 -11.81 9.41
N GLU A 147 -12.24 -12.86 8.69
CA GLU A 147 -11.52 -14.14 8.62
C GLU A 147 -10.14 -13.97 7.97
N LEU A 148 -10.06 -13.31 6.81
CA LEU A 148 -8.79 -13.03 6.12
C LEU A 148 -7.83 -12.16 6.96
N VAL A 149 -8.35 -11.25 7.78
CA VAL A 149 -7.56 -10.47 8.73
C VAL A 149 -7.05 -11.38 9.85
N GLY A 150 -7.90 -12.23 10.43
CA GLY A 150 -7.51 -13.19 11.48
C GLY A 150 -6.47 -14.20 11.01
N GLU A 151 -6.47 -14.55 9.72
CA GLU A 151 -5.49 -15.43 9.09
C GLU A 151 -4.21 -14.71 8.62
N ASN A 152 -4.11 -13.38 8.80
CA ASN A 152 -3.02 -12.52 8.32
C ASN A 152 -2.83 -12.55 6.79
N ILE A 153 -3.90 -12.82 6.05
CA ILE A 153 -3.93 -12.71 4.59
C ILE A 153 -4.15 -11.25 4.17
N ILE A 154 -4.99 -10.52 4.92
CA ILE A 154 -5.12 -9.06 4.85
C ILE A 154 -4.55 -8.48 6.14
N ILE A 155 -3.48 -7.69 6.04
CA ILE A 155 -2.80 -7.10 7.20
C ILE A 155 -3.20 -5.63 7.36
N PRO A 156 -3.99 -5.27 8.39
CA PRO A 156 -4.27 -3.88 8.72
C PRO A 156 -3.05 -3.18 9.32
N VAL A 157 -2.81 -1.93 8.92
CA VAL A 157 -1.69 -1.11 9.41
C VAL A 157 -2.17 0.31 9.73
N ASP A 158 -2.24 0.67 11.01
CA ASP A 158 -2.61 2.04 11.42
C ASP A 158 -1.57 3.11 11.05
N SER A 159 -0.33 2.68 10.80
CA SER A 159 0.74 3.57 10.38
C SER A 159 0.51 3.96 8.91
N PRO A 160 0.57 5.25 8.56
CA PRO A 160 0.54 5.70 7.17
C PRO A 160 1.92 5.54 6.51
N THR A 161 2.77 4.68 7.06
CA THR A 161 4.16 4.47 6.64
C THR A 161 4.53 3.01 6.78
N ILE A 162 5.08 2.45 5.71
CA ILE A 162 5.55 1.07 5.61
C ILE A 162 6.99 1.09 5.10
N GLU A 163 7.88 0.36 5.77
CA GLU A 163 9.22 0.04 5.24
C GLU A 163 9.14 -1.32 4.54
N THR A 164 9.66 -1.43 3.31
CA THR A 164 9.60 -2.67 2.53
C THR A 164 10.86 -2.87 1.67
N ILE A 165 11.01 -4.07 1.11
CA ILE A 165 12.18 -4.53 0.35
C ILE A 165 13.44 -4.49 1.23
N PRO A 166 13.73 -5.59 1.96
CA PRO A 166 14.92 -5.68 2.80
C PRO A 166 16.22 -5.51 2.00
N ASP A 167 17.20 -4.83 2.58
CA ASP A 167 18.56 -4.72 2.04
C ASP A 167 19.52 -5.78 2.64
N ASP A 168 20.72 -5.91 2.06
CA ASP A 168 21.76 -6.86 2.50
C ASP A 168 22.39 -6.52 3.86
N HIS A 169 22.05 -5.36 4.45
CA HIS A 169 22.57 -4.87 5.71
C HIS A 169 21.54 -4.93 6.85
N GLY A 170 20.38 -5.57 6.62
CA GLY A 170 19.30 -5.69 7.59
C GLY A 170 18.42 -4.43 7.72
N GLY A 171 18.57 -3.47 6.80
CA GLY A 171 17.68 -2.33 6.60
C GLY A 171 16.61 -2.59 5.54
N PHE A 172 16.06 -1.51 5.00
CA PHE A 172 15.02 -1.53 3.98
C PHE A 172 15.34 -0.49 2.90
N GLU A 173 15.10 -0.83 1.64
CA GLU A 173 15.38 0.03 0.50
C GLU A 173 14.28 1.07 0.26
N TRP A 174 13.04 0.74 0.63
CA TRP A 174 11.85 1.54 0.30
C TRP A 174 11.05 1.93 1.53
N LEU A 175 10.66 3.20 1.56
CA LEU A 175 9.67 3.76 2.50
C LEU A 175 8.44 4.21 1.71
N LEU A 176 7.31 3.57 1.97
CA LEU A 176 6.03 3.90 1.38
C LEU A 176 5.24 4.73 2.40
N THR A 177 4.62 5.83 1.98
CA THR A 177 3.86 6.67 2.92
C THR A 177 2.65 7.40 2.33
N HIS A 178 1.62 7.58 3.15
CA HIS A 178 0.49 8.49 2.93
C HIS A 178 0.63 9.71 3.86
N PRO A 179 1.39 10.76 3.46
CA PRO A 179 1.71 11.85 4.35
C PRO A 179 0.47 12.71 4.61
N ALA A 180 0.33 13.22 5.84
CA ALA A 180 -0.81 14.07 6.21
C ALA A 180 -0.87 15.41 5.45
N GLN A 181 0.21 15.79 4.77
CA GLN A 181 0.33 17.02 4.00
C GLN A 181 1.22 16.78 2.78
N PHE A 182 0.89 17.45 1.67
CA PHE A 182 1.73 17.51 0.50
C PHE A 182 2.00 18.97 0.09
N LYS A 183 3.04 19.16 -0.73
CA LYS A 183 3.47 20.47 -1.24
C LYS A 183 3.44 20.44 -2.78
N ALA A 184 4.39 21.10 -3.42
CA ALA A 184 4.63 20.96 -4.85
C ALA A 184 5.03 19.51 -5.21
N PRO A 185 4.83 19.08 -6.46
CA PRO A 185 5.20 17.75 -6.94
C PRO A 185 6.60 17.34 -6.53
N PHE A 186 6.74 16.10 -6.07
CA PHE A 186 7.98 15.46 -5.62
C PHE A 186 8.65 16.08 -4.39
N LYS A 187 8.22 17.25 -3.91
CA LYS A 187 8.89 17.95 -2.82
C LYS A 187 8.77 17.21 -1.49
N THR A 188 7.55 16.79 -1.13
CA THR A 188 7.32 16.01 0.10
C THR A 188 8.07 14.68 0.08
N PRO A 189 7.94 13.81 -0.95
CA PRO A 189 8.71 12.56 -0.97
C PRO A 189 10.23 12.78 -1.03
N GLU A 190 10.73 13.83 -1.67
CA GLU A 190 12.17 14.15 -1.65
C GLU A 190 12.67 14.53 -0.24
N GLU A 191 11.91 15.34 0.49
CA GLU A 191 12.21 15.69 1.88
C GLU A 191 12.23 14.43 2.76
N ILE A 192 11.24 13.55 2.60
CA ILE A 192 11.14 12.26 3.34
C ILE A 192 12.31 11.34 2.99
N ALA A 193 12.64 11.20 1.70
CA ALA A 193 13.75 10.36 1.24
C ALA A 193 15.09 10.86 1.78
N THR A 194 15.29 12.19 1.84
CA THR A 194 16.51 12.78 2.39
C THR A 194 16.64 12.52 3.89
N LEU A 195 15.54 12.64 4.65
CA LEU A 195 15.52 12.41 6.10
C LEU A 195 15.75 10.94 6.47
N ASN A 196 15.22 10.01 5.66
CA ASN A 196 15.27 8.57 5.95
C ASN A 196 16.37 7.84 5.20
N ASN A 197 17.02 8.49 4.24
CA ASN A 197 18.02 7.90 3.36
C ASN A 197 17.52 6.63 2.65
N MET A 198 16.31 6.69 2.09
CA MET A 198 15.62 5.58 1.41
C MET A 198 14.98 6.04 0.10
N ASN A 199 14.67 5.09 -0.80
CA ASN A 199 13.70 5.34 -1.87
C ASN A 199 12.33 5.59 -1.25
N VAL A 200 11.52 6.47 -1.85
CA VAL A 200 10.21 6.82 -1.29
C VAL A 200 9.12 6.73 -2.34
N VAL A 201 8.01 6.09 -1.98
CA VAL A 201 6.71 6.24 -2.64
C VAL A 201 5.79 7.03 -1.73
N SER A 202 5.26 8.16 -2.21
CA SER A 202 4.32 9.00 -1.48
C SER A 202 2.97 9.07 -2.18
N ALA A 203 1.92 8.81 -1.41
CA ALA A 203 0.52 8.98 -1.80
C ALA A 203 0.01 10.40 -1.45
N HIS A 204 -1.31 10.58 -1.38
CA HIS A 204 -2.07 11.76 -0.94
C HIS A 204 -2.05 12.98 -1.89
N ALA A 205 -0.98 13.17 -2.65
CA ALA A 205 -0.89 14.28 -3.60
C ALA A 205 -1.68 14.04 -4.90
N HIS A 206 -2.09 12.79 -5.16
CA HIS A 206 -2.77 12.34 -6.38
C HIS A 206 -2.00 12.62 -7.69
N HIS A 207 -0.72 12.95 -7.58
CA HIS A 207 0.19 13.05 -8.71
C HIS A 207 0.85 11.70 -8.97
N PHE A 208 1.28 11.50 -10.21
CA PHE A 208 1.97 10.29 -10.63
C PHE A 208 3.29 10.60 -11.31
N GLY A 209 4.34 9.85 -10.94
CA GLY A 209 5.62 9.87 -11.63
C GLY A 209 6.78 9.47 -10.72
N ALA A 210 7.97 9.36 -11.31
CA ALA A 210 9.20 9.07 -10.59
C ALA A 210 10.34 9.97 -11.05
N ILE A 211 11.15 10.44 -10.10
CA ILE A 211 12.42 11.13 -10.35
C ILE A 211 13.52 10.57 -9.47
N ARG A 212 14.78 10.92 -9.76
CA ARG A 212 15.89 10.71 -8.82
C ARG A 212 16.01 11.91 -7.87
N SER A 213 16.40 11.64 -6.64
CA SER A 213 16.78 12.68 -5.68
C SER A 213 17.92 13.55 -6.23
N LYS A 214 18.09 14.79 -5.75
CA LYS A 214 19.16 15.70 -6.21
C LYS A 214 20.57 15.12 -6.19
N ASN A 215 20.87 14.20 -5.27
CA ASN A 215 22.16 13.52 -5.16
C ASN A 215 22.22 12.20 -5.95
N ASN A 216 21.21 11.89 -6.76
CA ASN A 216 21.05 10.66 -7.52
C ASN A 216 21.18 9.37 -6.70
N ARG A 217 20.83 9.39 -5.40
CA ARG A 217 20.89 8.19 -4.54
C ARG A 217 19.56 7.45 -4.46
N HIS A 218 18.45 8.18 -4.40
CA HIS A 218 17.15 7.63 -4.08
C HIS A 218 16.14 7.89 -5.20
N TRP A 219 15.21 6.96 -5.39
CA TRP A 219 14.01 7.17 -6.19
C TRP A 219 12.97 7.92 -5.37
N ILE A 220 12.36 8.92 -6.00
CA ILE A 220 11.30 9.75 -5.45
C ILE A 220 10.06 9.53 -6.31
N VAL A 221 9.04 8.90 -5.74
CA VAL A 221 7.87 8.44 -6.47
C VAL A 221 6.61 9.08 -5.87
N GLU A 222 5.73 9.58 -6.74
CA GLU A 222 4.36 9.95 -6.38
C GLU A 222 3.41 8.85 -6.89
N ALA A 223 2.57 8.33 -5.99
CA ALA A 223 1.85 7.07 -6.19
C ALA A 223 0.70 7.15 -7.21
N GLY A 224 0.18 8.34 -7.49
CA GLY A 224 -1.08 8.54 -8.21
C GLY A 224 -2.27 8.08 -7.36
N GLY A 225 -3.18 7.36 -7.98
CA GLY A 225 -4.20 6.58 -7.30
C GLY A 225 -5.03 5.75 -8.27
N LEU A 226 -5.84 4.82 -7.77
CA LEU A 226 -6.72 4.02 -8.64
C LEU A 226 -8.03 4.72 -9.01
N PHE A 227 -8.20 5.99 -8.63
CA PHE A 227 -9.44 6.74 -8.81
C PHE A 227 -9.74 7.11 -10.28
N ASP A 228 -11.01 7.42 -10.56
CA ASP A 228 -11.44 8.22 -11.70
C ASP A 228 -11.70 9.66 -11.23
N HIS A 229 -10.79 10.57 -11.59
CA HIS A 229 -10.83 11.94 -11.06
C HIS A 229 -12.09 12.72 -11.48
N ARG A 230 -12.79 12.25 -12.52
CA ARG A 230 -14.05 12.85 -13.01
C ARG A 230 -15.20 12.64 -12.04
N LEU A 231 -15.07 11.69 -11.11
CA LEU A 231 -16.09 11.37 -10.12
C LEU A 231 -15.97 12.22 -8.84
N PHE A 232 -14.89 12.98 -8.67
CA PHE A 232 -14.74 13.88 -7.50
C PHE A 232 -15.36 15.25 -7.74
N GLU A 233 -16.48 15.52 -7.09
CA GLU A 233 -17.17 16.81 -7.14
C GLU A 233 -16.24 18.01 -6.92
N TYR A 234 -15.37 17.95 -5.89
CA TYR A 234 -14.50 19.07 -5.55
C TYR A 234 -13.43 19.36 -6.61
N VAL A 235 -13.07 18.38 -7.43
CA VAL A 235 -12.14 18.52 -8.55
C VAL A 235 -12.88 19.14 -9.74
N GLN A 236 -14.11 18.68 -9.99
CA GLN A 236 -14.88 19.08 -11.17
C GLN A 236 -15.55 20.44 -11.03
N TRP A 237 -16.05 20.78 -9.84
CA TRP A 237 -16.90 21.96 -9.63
C TRP A 237 -16.13 23.19 -9.17
N ASN A 238 -14.98 22.99 -8.52
CA ASN A 238 -14.16 24.10 -8.03
C ASN A 238 -12.93 24.27 -8.91
N PRO A 239 -12.79 25.40 -9.63
CA PRO A 239 -11.54 25.69 -10.32
C PRO A 239 -10.43 25.84 -9.27
N THR A 240 -9.44 24.96 -9.33
CA THR A 240 -8.27 25.02 -8.46
C THR A 240 -7.01 25.29 -9.27
N GLY A 241 -5.98 25.83 -8.61
CA GLY A 241 -4.64 25.92 -9.18
C GLY A 241 -3.82 24.63 -9.00
N HIS A 242 -4.45 23.55 -8.54
CA HIS A 242 -3.78 22.28 -8.34
C HIS A 242 -3.52 21.60 -9.69
N ARG A 243 -2.50 20.75 -9.72
CA ARG A 243 -2.21 19.93 -10.90
C ARG A 243 -3.32 18.90 -11.07
N GLU A 244 -3.49 18.44 -12.30
CA GLU A 244 -4.37 17.32 -12.62
C GLU A 244 -4.00 16.08 -11.80
N MET A 245 -5.04 15.39 -11.32
CA MET A 245 -4.91 14.11 -10.63
C MET A 245 -4.63 13.02 -11.66
N ILE A 246 -3.52 12.30 -11.50
CA ILE A 246 -3.07 11.30 -12.47
C ILE A 246 -3.28 9.91 -11.88
N PRO A 247 -4.16 9.09 -12.48
CA PRO A 247 -4.41 7.75 -11.98
C PRO A 247 -3.26 6.80 -12.38
N GLY A 248 -2.88 5.91 -11.47
CA GLY A 248 -1.82 4.93 -11.67
C GLY A 248 -1.48 4.13 -10.42
N PHE A 249 -0.62 3.13 -10.60
CA PHE A 249 -0.07 2.29 -9.52
C PHE A 249 1.38 1.90 -9.83
N TRP A 250 2.06 1.27 -8.87
CA TRP A 250 3.49 0.96 -8.98
C TRP A 250 3.80 -0.50 -8.71
N TRP A 251 4.79 -1.02 -9.44
CA TRP A 251 5.48 -2.26 -9.15
C TRP A 251 6.89 -1.97 -8.67
N LEU A 252 7.23 -2.50 -7.51
CA LEU A 252 8.55 -2.40 -6.90
C LEU A 252 9.13 -3.80 -6.72
N ARG A 253 10.37 -3.98 -7.18
CA ARG A 253 11.10 -5.23 -7.03
C ARG A 253 12.54 -4.95 -6.59
N SER A 254 13.04 -5.77 -5.67
CA SER A 254 14.41 -5.67 -5.17
C SER A 254 15.42 -5.60 -6.32
N GLY A 255 16.33 -4.62 -6.26
CA GLY A 255 17.36 -4.39 -7.26
C GLY A 255 16.89 -3.79 -8.59
N MET A 256 15.60 -3.46 -8.76
CA MET A 256 15.06 -2.88 -10.00
C MET A 256 14.60 -1.42 -9.79
N PRO A 257 14.66 -0.57 -10.82
CA PRO A 257 13.96 0.72 -10.82
C PRO A 257 12.45 0.54 -10.59
N PRO A 258 11.76 1.51 -9.96
CA PRO A 258 10.31 1.46 -9.84
C PRO A 258 9.67 1.49 -11.23
N ARG A 259 8.63 0.67 -11.44
CA ARG A 259 7.86 0.67 -12.68
C ARG A 259 6.42 1.11 -12.41
N GLY A 260 6.00 2.19 -13.04
CA GLY A 260 4.67 2.75 -12.90
C GLY A 260 3.76 2.29 -14.03
N PHE A 261 2.47 2.19 -13.75
CA PHE A 261 1.43 1.89 -14.72
C PHE A 261 0.28 2.90 -14.60
N THR A 262 -0.17 3.41 -15.73
CA THR A 262 -1.26 4.36 -15.88
C THR A 262 -2.26 3.86 -16.91
N ILE A 263 -3.44 4.48 -16.96
CA ILE A 263 -4.47 4.17 -17.98
C ILE A 263 -4.01 4.41 -19.42
N TYR A 264 -2.87 5.07 -19.62
CA TYR A 264 -2.30 5.39 -20.93
C TYR A 264 -1.23 4.39 -21.37
N ASP A 265 -0.84 3.46 -20.50
CA ASP A 265 0.23 2.51 -20.79
C ASP A 265 -0.32 1.25 -21.46
N GLU A 266 -0.10 1.12 -22.77
CA GLU A 266 -0.29 -0.16 -23.49
C GLU A 266 0.81 -1.18 -23.13
N GLU A 267 1.84 -0.77 -22.38
CA GLU A 267 3.05 -1.55 -22.08
C GLU A 267 2.82 -2.80 -21.22
N LEU A 268 1.71 -2.92 -20.48
CA LEU A 268 1.44 -4.14 -19.70
C LEU A 268 1.41 -5.39 -20.61
N LEU A 269 0.90 -5.21 -21.84
CA LEU A 269 0.88 -6.24 -22.88
C LEU A 269 2.29 -6.58 -23.38
N GLU A 270 3.22 -5.63 -23.39
CA GLU A 270 4.61 -5.89 -23.76
C GLU A 270 5.36 -6.63 -22.64
N LEU A 271 5.03 -6.33 -21.39
CA LEU A 271 5.56 -7.02 -20.21
C LEU A 271 5.12 -8.50 -20.18
N TYR A 272 3.85 -8.76 -20.52
CA TYR A 272 3.34 -10.12 -20.76
C TYR A 272 4.19 -10.89 -21.78
N ARG A 273 4.44 -10.27 -22.94
CA ARG A 273 5.24 -10.88 -24.02
C ARG A 273 6.69 -11.11 -23.62
N ALA A 274 7.26 -10.24 -22.78
CA ALA A 274 8.64 -10.39 -22.31
C ALA A 274 8.76 -11.52 -21.27
N CYS A 275 7.82 -11.63 -20.32
CA CYS A 275 7.79 -12.72 -19.33
C CYS A 275 7.57 -14.09 -19.98
N GLU A 276 6.76 -14.19 -21.03
CA GLU A 276 6.63 -15.42 -21.82
C GLU A 276 7.92 -15.81 -22.57
N GLN A 277 8.73 -14.82 -22.98
CA GLN A 277 9.97 -15.04 -23.74
C GLN A 277 11.17 -15.40 -22.87
N GLU A 278 11.21 -14.96 -21.61
CA GLU A 278 12.32 -15.29 -20.71
C GLU A 278 12.32 -16.76 -20.26
N GLY A 279 11.21 -17.48 -20.45
CA GLY A 279 11.09 -18.92 -20.21
C GLY A 279 11.23 -19.30 -18.74
N GLU A 280 10.41 -20.24 -18.27
CA GLU A 280 10.62 -20.83 -16.94
C GLU A 280 12.10 -21.21 -16.78
N PRO A 281 12.76 -20.82 -15.67
CA PRO A 281 14.09 -21.32 -15.40
C PRO A 281 13.97 -22.83 -15.35
N GLN A 282 14.46 -23.52 -16.39
CA GLN A 282 14.53 -24.96 -16.41
C GLN A 282 15.23 -25.36 -15.13
N HIS A 283 14.49 -25.95 -14.20
CA HIS A 283 15.03 -26.65 -13.06
C HIS A 283 15.93 -27.74 -13.65
N ARG A 284 17.21 -27.40 -13.86
CA ARG A 284 18.25 -28.39 -14.09
C ARG A 284 18.31 -29.20 -12.80
N GLY A 285 17.64 -30.34 -12.84
CA GLY A 285 17.71 -31.34 -11.79
C GLY A 285 19.16 -31.56 -11.42
N ARG A 286 19.45 -31.48 -10.12
CA ARG A 286 20.66 -32.06 -9.55
C ARG A 286 20.49 -33.58 -9.58
N ASP A 287 20.69 -34.17 -10.75
CA ASP A 287 20.92 -35.60 -10.88
C ASP A 287 21.98 -35.75 -11.97
N GLU A 288 23.25 -35.63 -11.58
CA GLU A 288 24.42 -36.25 -12.20
C GLU A 288 25.69 -35.65 -11.57
N ASP A 289 26.08 -36.19 -10.41
CA ASP A 289 27.49 -36.32 -10.03
C ASP A 289 27.61 -37.30 -8.85
N LYS A 290 27.39 -38.58 -9.16
CA LYS A 290 27.84 -39.73 -8.35
C LYS A 290 28.42 -40.79 -9.28
N ALA A 291 29.55 -40.48 -9.91
CA ALA A 291 30.41 -41.51 -10.51
C ALA A 291 31.82 -40.96 -10.75
N ALA A 292 32.70 -41.01 -9.74
CA ALA A 292 34.15 -41.22 -9.90
C ALA A 292 34.90 -41.08 -8.56
N GLN A 293 34.80 -42.09 -7.70
CA GLN A 293 35.87 -42.40 -6.74
C GLN A 293 35.99 -43.93 -6.69
N ASP A 294 36.75 -44.46 -7.64
CA ASP A 294 37.48 -45.72 -7.53
C ASP A 294 38.55 -45.74 -8.63
N ARG A 295 39.73 -45.21 -8.28
CA ARG A 295 41.07 -45.57 -8.78
C ARG A 295 42.14 -44.68 -8.14
#